data_AF-A0A382Y8C2-F1
#
_entry.id   AF-A0A382Y8C2-F1
#
_cell.length_a   1.000
_cell.length_b   1.000
_cell.length_c   1.000
_cell.angle_alpha   90.00
_cell.angle_beta   90.00
_cell.angle_gamma   90.00
#
_symmetry.space_group_name_H-M   'P 1'
#
loop_
_entity.id
_entity.type
_entity.pdbx_description
1 polymer ?
#
loop_
_entity_poly.entity_id
_entity_poly.type
_entity_poly.pdbx_seq_one_letter_code
_entity_poly.pdbx_strand_id
1 'polypeptide(L)'
;RRDFLKSTVLRKPKRVVLWAGLRGGRPWLRWLKTCGHTVVAVVDITGATTRNGTPVSPPGALADLDFDLLLVAVGTRGARQKIRRELAGLRPDLTEGRDWWALL
;
A
#
# COMPACT_ATOMS: atom_id res chain seq x y z
N ARG A 1 -0.26 -3.54 -15.05
CA ARG A 1 -0.40 -2.64 -13.87
C ARG A 1 0.92 -1.95 -13.48
N ARG A 2 2.05 -2.65 -13.34
CA ARG A 2 3.35 -2.00 -13.00
C ARG A 2 3.79 -0.93 -14.01
N ASP A 3 3.73 -1.23 -15.30
CA ASP A 3 4.14 -0.27 -16.34
C ASP A 3 3.25 0.97 -16.35
N PHE A 4 1.94 0.79 -16.15
CA PHE A 4 1.00 1.89 -15.94
C PHE A 4 1.42 2.74 -14.74
N LEU A 5 1.66 2.14 -13.56
CA LEU A 5 2.07 2.90 -12.37
C LEU A 5 3.39 3.64 -12.60
N LYS A 6 4.40 2.96 -13.16
CA LYS A 6 5.71 3.54 -13.48
C LYS A 6 5.62 4.69 -14.47
N SER A 7 4.73 4.59 -15.45
CA SER A 7 4.47 5.63 -16.44
C SER A 7 3.38 6.62 -16.01
N THR A 8 2.92 6.62 -14.76
CA THR A 8 1.93 7.59 -14.24
C THR A 8 2.26 8.04 -12.81
N VAL A 9 1.60 7.46 -11.81
CA VAL A 9 1.60 7.91 -10.41
C VAL A 9 2.91 7.60 -9.66
N LEU A 10 3.74 6.70 -10.20
CA LEU A 10 5.06 6.32 -9.68
C LEU A 10 6.21 6.69 -10.65
N ARG A 11 6.05 7.77 -11.45
CA ARG A 11 7.11 8.28 -12.35
C ARG A 11 8.36 8.78 -11.63
N LYS A 12 8.22 9.21 -10.37
CA LYS A 12 9.30 9.75 -9.52
C LYS A 12 9.32 9.00 -8.19
N PRO A 13 10.46 8.99 -7.47
CA PRO A 13 10.51 8.50 -6.09
C PRO A 13 9.37 9.06 -5.24
N LYS A 14 8.77 8.19 -4.44
CA LYS A 14 7.61 8.48 -3.58
C LYS A 14 7.73 7.70 -2.29
N ARG A 15 7.10 8.22 -1.24
CA ARG A 15 6.79 7.53 0.01
C ARG A 15 5.51 6.74 -0.18
N VAL A 16 5.64 5.42 -0.18
CA VAL A 16 4.55 4.50 -0.48
C VAL A 16 4.20 3.68 0.76
N VAL A 17 2.91 3.57 1.06
CA VAL A 17 2.40 2.53 1.94
C VAL A 17 1.88 1.38 1.10
N LEU A 18 2.23 0.15 1.47
CA LEU A 18 1.78 -1.05 0.78
C LEU A 18 0.84 -1.86 1.68
N TRP A 19 -0.46 -1.82 1.42
CA TRP A 19 -1.42 -2.69 2.08
C TRP A 19 -1.49 -4.03 1.36
N ALA A 20 -0.82 -5.03 1.92
CA ALA A 20 -0.72 -6.34 1.30
C ALA A 20 -0.36 -7.45 2.29
N GLY A 21 -1.03 -8.59 2.13
CA GLY A 21 -0.61 -9.84 2.76
C GLY A 21 0.75 -10.33 2.24
N LEU A 22 1.37 -11.28 2.93
CA LEU A 22 2.73 -11.76 2.62
C LEU A 22 2.95 -12.18 1.16
N ARG A 23 2.10 -13.08 0.64
CA ARG A 23 2.27 -13.66 -0.70
C ARG A 23 2.08 -12.62 -1.81
N GLY A 24 1.02 -11.81 -1.71
CA GLY A 24 0.73 -10.75 -2.70
C GLY A 24 1.68 -9.55 -2.58
N GLY A 25 2.12 -9.22 -1.36
CA GLY A 25 2.89 -8.01 -1.07
C GLY A 25 4.38 -8.11 -1.39
N ARG A 26 5.01 -9.28 -1.21
CA ARG A 26 6.47 -9.40 -1.38
C ARG A 26 6.98 -8.99 -2.77
N PRO A 27 6.34 -9.37 -3.89
CA PRO A 27 6.74 -8.90 -5.22
C PRO A 27 6.59 -7.38 -5.40
N TRP A 28 5.55 -6.77 -4.81
CA TRP A 28 5.33 -5.33 -4.87
C TRP A 28 6.34 -4.57 -4.02
N LEU A 29 6.60 -5.02 -2.79
CA LEU A 29 7.59 -4.44 -1.89
C LEU A 29 8.98 -4.41 -2.54
N ARG A 30 9.39 -5.52 -3.15
CA ARG A 30 10.68 -5.58 -3.86
C ARG A 30 10.72 -4.60 -5.03
N TRP A 31 9.70 -4.64 -5.89
CA TRP A 31 9.64 -3.79 -7.08
C TRP A 31 9.66 -2.29 -6.73
N LEU A 32 8.90 -1.88 -5.71
CA LEU A 32 8.89 -0.48 -5.23
C LEU A 32 10.28 -0.01 -4.79
N LYS A 33 10.98 -0.83 -4.00
CA LYS A 33 12.34 -0.53 -3.55
C LYS A 33 13.32 -0.46 -4.73
N THR A 34 13.24 -1.39 -5.68
CA THR A 34 14.09 -1.37 -6.89
C THR A 34 13.86 -0.14 -7.76
N CYS A 35 12.62 0.40 -7.79
CA CYS A 35 12.31 1.64 -8.50
C CYS A 35 12.68 2.92 -7.74
N GLY A 36 13.33 2.81 -6.56
CA GLY A 36 13.77 3.95 -5.78
C GLY A 36 12.66 4.60 -4.93
N HIS A 37 11.52 3.94 -4.73
CA HIS A 37 10.50 4.41 -3.80
C HIS A 37 10.83 4.00 -2.37
N THR A 38 10.49 4.87 -1.42
CA THR A 38 10.57 4.59 0.00
C THR A 38 9.27 3.91 0.42
N VAL A 39 9.33 2.64 0.81
CA VAL A 39 8.16 1.98 1.40
C VAL A 39 8.13 2.24 2.90
N VAL A 40 7.26 3.16 3.31
CA VAL A 40 7.15 3.66 4.70
C VAL A 40 6.69 2.56 5.64
N ALA A 41 5.65 1.82 5.23
CA ALA A 41 5.12 0.69 5.97
C ALA A 41 4.45 -0.30 5.04
N VAL A 42 4.38 -1.55 5.50
CA VAL A 42 3.47 -2.56 4.96
C VAL A 42 2.28 -2.65 5.91
N VAL A 43 1.07 -2.45 5.40
CA VAL A 43 -0.15 -2.68 6.19
C VAL A 43 -0.59 -4.13 6.02
N ASP A 44 -0.67 -4.87 7.12
CA ASP A 44 -1.07 -6.27 7.15
C ASP A 44 -1.75 -6.61 8.50
N ILE A 45 -2.60 -7.63 8.49
CA ILE A 45 -3.34 -8.10 9.69
C ILE A 45 -2.67 -9.32 10.34
N THR A 46 -1.64 -9.91 9.71
CA THR A 46 -1.07 -11.20 10.13
C THR A 46 -0.05 -11.11 11.27
N GLY A 47 0.11 -9.96 11.93
CA GLY A 47 0.91 -9.81 13.15
C GLY A 47 2.43 -9.85 13.00
N ALA A 48 2.98 -9.87 11.77
CA ALA A 48 4.41 -9.66 11.57
C ALA A 48 4.79 -8.23 11.97
N THR A 49 6.00 -8.01 12.48
CA THR A 49 6.50 -6.67 12.86
C THR A 49 7.35 -6.03 11.76
N THR A 50 8.00 -6.85 10.92
CA THR A 50 8.84 -6.38 9.82
C THR A 50 8.74 -7.27 8.59
N ARG A 51 9.03 -6.70 7.41
CA ARG A 51 9.09 -7.40 6.12
C ARG A 51 10.19 -6.77 5.26
N ASN A 52 11.27 -7.51 5.01
CA ASN A 52 12.47 -7.02 4.28
C ASN A 52 12.96 -5.65 4.81
N GLY A 53 13.06 -5.50 6.13
CA GLY A 53 13.47 -4.27 6.80
C GLY A 53 12.45 -3.12 6.75
N THR A 54 11.26 -3.33 6.17
CA THR A 54 10.15 -2.36 6.24
C THR A 54 9.23 -2.72 7.41
N PRO A 55 8.80 -1.77 8.25
CA PRO A 55 7.88 -2.06 9.34
C PRO A 55 6.54 -2.56 8.79
N VAL A 56 5.94 -3.50 9.53
CA VAL A 56 4.59 -3.98 9.27
C VAL A 56 3.68 -3.39 10.34
N SER A 57 2.60 -2.73 9.92
CA SER A 57 1.68 -2.02 10.80
C SER A 57 0.25 -2.54 10.61
N PRO A 58 -0.57 -2.52 11.68
CA PRO A 58 -1.98 -2.83 11.55
C PRO A 58 -2.71 -1.74 10.74
N PRO A 59 -3.89 -2.02 10.16
CA PRO A 59 -4.68 -1.05 9.40
C PRO A 59 -4.90 0.29 10.12
N GLY A 60 -5.21 0.27 11.41
CA GLY A 60 -5.47 1.49 12.19
C GLY A 60 -4.30 2.47 12.24
N ALA A 61 -3.05 2.00 12.12
CA ALA A 61 -1.88 2.87 12.10
C ALA A 61 -1.82 3.76 10.85
N LEU A 62 -2.57 3.44 9.80
CA LEU A 62 -2.59 4.21 8.56
C LEU A 62 -3.04 5.67 8.75
N ALA A 63 -3.83 5.94 9.80
CA ALA A 63 -4.27 7.29 10.15
C ALA A 63 -3.08 8.24 10.38
N ASP A 64 -2.01 7.74 11.00
CA ASP A 64 -0.85 8.53 11.42
C ASP A 64 0.33 8.47 10.45
N LEU A 65 0.24 7.65 9.40
CA LEU A 65 1.31 7.50 8.43
C LEU A 65 1.33 8.67 7.43
N ASP A 66 2.52 9.24 7.28
CA ASP A 66 2.81 10.26 6.27
C ASP A 66 3.39 9.59 5.00
N PHE A 67 2.68 9.72 3.88
CA PHE A 67 2.98 9.07 2.60
C PHE A 67 2.34 9.80 1.40
N ASP A 68 2.91 9.59 0.21
CA ASP A 68 2.44 10.18 -1.04
C ASP A 68 1.44 9.30 -1.80
N LEU A 69 1.45 7.98 -1.55
CA LEU A 69 0.62 7.02 -2.25
C LEU A 69 0.37 5.75 -1.42
N LEU A 70 -0.88 5.27 -1.41
CA LEU A 70 -1.23 3.96 -0.88
C LEU A 70 -1.49 2.96 -2.01
N LEU A 71 -0.81 1.81 -1.96
CA LEU A 71 -1.06 0.70 -2.87
C LEU A 71 -1.69 -0.46 -2.13
N VAL A 72 -2.85 -0.92 -2.62
CA VAL A 72 -3.60 -2.04 -2.04
C VAL A 72 -3.46 -3.27 -2.93
N ALA A 73 -2.69 -4.26 -2.50
CA ALA A 73 -2.45 -5.51 -3.21
C ALA A 73 -3.00 -6.72 -2.42
N VAL A 74 -4.31 -6.70 -2.19
CA VAL A 74 -5.05 -7.77 -1.48
C VAL A 74 -6.01 -8.46 -2.46
N GLY A 75 -5.83 -9.77 -2.64
CA GLY A 75 -6.55 -10.57 -3.65
C GLY A 75 -7.75 -11.35 -3.11
N THR A 76 -8.10 -11.20 -1.83
CA THR A 76 -9.23 -11.92 -1.23
C THR A 76 -10.55 -11.32 -1.69
N ARG A 77 -11.53 -12.17 -2.05
CA ARG A 77 -12.88 -11.73 -2.44
C ARG A 77 -13.48 -10.81 -1.37
N GLY A 78 -14.01 -9.66 -1.80
CA GLY A 78 -14.62 -8.66 -0.91
C GLY A 78 -13.62 -7.77 -0.15
N ALA A 79 -12.31 -8.03 -0.22
CA ALA A 79 -11.31 -7.23 0.46
C ALA A 79 -11.33 -5.76 0.01
N ARG A 80 -11.52 -5.49 -1.28
CA ARG A 80 -11.57 -4.11 -1.80
C ARG A 80 -12.70 -3.29 -1.19
N GLN A 81 -13.93 -3.83 -1.09
CA GLN A 81 -15.01 -3.10 -0.40
C GLN A 81 -14.72 -2.91 1.09
N LYS A 82 -14.14 -3.91 1.76
CA LYS A 82 -13.80 -3.79 3.18
C LYS A 82 -12.75 -2.69 3.41
N ILE A 83 -11.66 -2.71 2.62
CA ILE A 83 -10.59 -1.71 2.68
C ILE A 83 -11.11 -0.33 2.33
N ARG A 84 -11.99 -0.19 1.33
CA ARG A 84 -12.59 1.11 1.00
C ARG A 84 -13.37 1.71 2.17
N ARG A 85 -14.18 0.90 2.87
CA ARG A 85 -14.91 1.36 4.07
C ARG A 85 -13.97 1.75 5.20
N GLU A 86 -12.91 0.97 5.39
CA GLU A 86 -11.91 1.23 6.43
C GLU A 86 -11.12 2.52 6.14
N LEU A 87 -10.73 2.74 4.87
CA LEU A 87 -10.08 3.98 4.43
C LEU A 87 -10.98 5.20 4.62
N ALA A 88 -12.27 5.09 4.34
CA ALA A 88 -13.21 6.19 4.55
C ALA A 88 -13.29 6.65 6.02
N GLY A 89 -13.01 5.75 6.98
CA GLY A 89 -12.94 6.09 8.40
C GLY A 89 -11.56 6.59 8.84
N LEU A 90 -10.48 5.96 8.36
CA LEU A 90 -9.11 6.25 8.83
C LEU A 90 -8.47 7.45 8.13
N ARG A 91 -8.74 7.61 6.84
CA ARG A 91 -8.10 8.58 5.95
C ARG A 91 -9.11 9.11 4.94
N PRO A 92 -10.14 9.85 5.41
CA PRO A 92 -11.20 10.39 4.55
C PRO A 92 -10.68 11.37 3.49
N ASP A 93 -9.45 11.86 3.63
CA ASP A 93 -8.74 12.70 2.67
C ASP A 93 -8.31 11.95 1.39
N LEU A 94 -8.22 10.61 1.43
CA LEU A 94 -7.68 9.83 0.32
C LEU A 94 -8.73 9.45 -0.71
N THR A 95 -8.46 9.76 -1.98
CA THR A 95 -9.32 9.43 -3.11
C THR A 95 -8.78 8.23 -3.90
N GLU A 96 -9.65 7.26 -4.21
CA GLU A 96 -9.28 6.11 -5.05
C GLU A 96 -8.95 6.56 -6.48
N GLY A 97 -7.86 6.05 -7.05
CA GLY A 97 -7.38 6.46 -8.38
C GLY A 97 -6.56 7.77 -8.36
N ARG A 98 -6.39 8.39 -7.19
CA ARG A 98 -5.51 9.55 -7.01
C ARG A 98 -4.46 9.24 -5.95
N ASP A 99 -4.90 9.09 -4.71
CA ASP A 99 -4.04 8.94 -3.54
C ASP A 99 -3.88 7.47 -3.15
N TRP A 100 -4.83 6.61 -3.55
CA TRP A 100 -4.69 5.17 -3.39
C TRP A 100 -5.19 4.34 -4.57
N TRP A 101 -4.60 3.17 -4.77
CA TRP A 101 -4.89 2.29 -5.90
C TRP A 101 -5.02 0.82 -5.48
N ALA A 102 -6.15 0.20 -5.83
CA ALA A 102 -6.28 -1.27 -5.79
C ALA A 102 -5.52 -1.90 -6.96
N LEU A 103 -4.73 -2.94 -6.68
CA LEU A 103 -3.80 -3.59 -7.63
C LEU A 103 -4.23 -5.00 -8.06
N LEU A 104 -5.27 -5.56 -7.45
CA LEU A 104 -5.86 -6.85 -7.80
C LEU A 104 -7.34 -6.66 -8.13
#